data_AF-A0A3T0W3I3-F1
#
_entry.id   AF-A0A3T0W3I3-F1
#
_cell.length_a   1.000
_cell.length_b   1.000
_cell.length_c   1.000
_cell.angle_alpha   90.00
_cell.angle_beta   90.00
_cell.angle_gamma   90.00
#
_symmetry.space_group_name_H-M   'P 1'
#
loop_
_entity.id
_entity.type
_entity.pdbx_description
1 polymer ?
#
loop_
_entity_poly.entity_id
_entity_poly.type
_entity_poly.pdbx_seq_one_letter_code
_entity_poly.pdbx_strand_id
1 'polypeptide(L)'
;MKLTIGAKGQHVKDLQSKLNDKGTTLDVDGWFGDKTAAAVAQYQQRLHLPITGYAGKRTLAVLNDEPRAKYLTFGDIQLAASELSVSLATISAVAEVESNGCGFFDCGRPSILFERHVFYRQVNEKDEDQAKTLSEKYPNICNPKPGGYTGGSGEHNRFGLACMFDNDAAIAACSWGMFQIMGYHFNLLGYESASAFKRDMEISERNQLLALVKFIKADTNMHKALKGHKWAEFAKRYNGPGYKRHLYDVKLSQAYADALELMPEADTAA
;
A
#
# COMPACT_ATOMS: atom_id res chain seq x y z
N MET A 1 -14.58 1.78 -0.21
CA MET A 1 -15.46 0.87 0.54
C MET A 1 -14.76 -0.49 0.70
N LYS A 2 -14.77 -1.08 1.89
CA LYS A 2 -14.29 -2.45 2.19
C LYS A 2 -15.46 -3.18 2.86
N LEU A 3 -15.94 -4.27 2.27
CA LEU A 3 -16.95 -5.15 2.90
C LEU A 3 -16.23 -6.37 3.48
N THR A 4 -16.49 -6.67 4.74
CA THR A 4 -15.83 -7.73 5.50
C THR A 4 -16.83 -8.38 6.46
N ILE A 5 -16.41 -9.43 7.16
CA ILE A 5 -17.22 -10.12 8.17
C ILE A 5 -17.87 -9.11 9.12
N GLY A 6 -19.18 -9.26 9.35
CA GLY A 6 -19.97 -8.35 10.16
C GLY A 6 -20.68 -7.24 9.38
N ALA A 7 -20.32 -6.99 8.12
CA ALA A 7 -21.02 -6.04 7.28
C ALA A 7 -22.47 -6.48 7.00
N LYS A 8 -23.38 -5.51 6.91
CA LYS A 8 -24.81 -5.73 6.67
C LYS A 8 -25.38 -4.77 5.64
N GLY A 9 -26.47 -5.18 4.99
CA GLY A 9 -27.33 -4.30 4.20
C GLY A 9 -27.21 -4.48 2.69
N GLN A 10 -27.69 -3.50 1.93
CA GLN A 10 -27.87 -3.62 0.48
C GLN A 10 -26.55 -3.89 -0.26
N HIS A 11 -25.45 -3.25 0.14
CA HIS A 11 -24.15 -3.48 -0.48
C HIS A 11 -23.66 -4.93 -0.34
N VAL A 12 -24.05 -5.64 0.73
CA VAL A 12 -23.73 -7.06 0.90
C VAL A 12 -24.62 -7.92 0.02
N LYS A 13 -25.91 -7.59 -0.13
CA LYS A 13 -26.82 -8.28 -1.06
C LYS A 13 -26.31 -8.18 -2.49
N ASP A 14 -25.90 -6.98 -2.90
CA ASP A 14 -25.36 -6.74 -4.24
C ASP A 14 -24.08 -7.57 -4.47
N LEU A 15 -23.20 -7.65 -3.46
CA LEU A 15 -22.01 -8.50 -3.50
C LEU A 15 -22.36 -9.99 -3.64
N GLN A 16 -23.26 -10.50 -2.78
CA GLN A 16 -23.68 -11.90 -2.80
C GLN A 16 -24.33 -12.29 -4.13
N SER A 17 -25.20 -11.43 -4.68
CA SER A 17 -25.80 -11.64 -6.00
C SER A 17 -24.75 -11.71 -7.10
N LYS A 18 -23.79 -10.77 -7.13
CA LYS A 18 -22.72 -10.77 -8.13
C LYS A 18 -21.80 -11.98 -8.02
N LEU A 19 -21.50 -12.43 -6.80
CA LEU A 19 -20.73 -13.65 -6.60
C LEU A 19 -21.49 -14.86 -7.17
N ASN A 20 -22.81 -14.95 -6.94
CA ASN A 20 -23.65 -16.00 -7.51
C ASN A 20 -23.67 -15.96 -9.04
N ASP A 21 -23.77 -14.77 -9.64
CA ASP A 21 -23.68 -14.60 -11.10
C ASP A 21 -22.31 -15.06 -11.65
N LYS A 22 -21.26 -14.99 -10.84
CA LYS A 22 -19.93 -15.51 -11.18
C LYS A 22 -19.74 -16.97 -10.75
N GLY A 23 -20.82 -17.70 -10.44
CA GLY A 23 -20.81 -19.15 -10.23
C GLY A 23 -20.63 -19.62 -8.79
N THR A 24 -20.90 -18.78 -7.79
CA THR A 24 -21.05 -19.23 -6.39
C THR A 24 -22.50 -19.56 -6.06
N THR A 25 -22.75 -20.10 -4.87
CA THR A 25 -24.12 -20.35 -4.37
C THR A 25 -24.24 -19.88 -2.92
N LEU A 26 -24.66 -18.63 -2.76
CA LEU A 26 -24.89 -17.95 -1.49
C LEU A 26 -26.36 -17.57 -1.33
N ASP A 27 -26.84 -17.59 -0.09
CA ASP A 27 -28.06 -16.90 0.28
C ASP A 27 -27.83 -15.37 0.18
N VAL A 28 -28.74 -14.65 -0.49
CA VAL A 28 -28.66 -13.19 -0.64
C VAL A 28 -29.38 -12.52 0.53
N ASP A 29 -28.87 -12.74 1.73
CA ASP A 29 -29.45 -12.29 3.00
C ASP A 29 -28.99 -10.87 3.41
N GLY A 30 -27.93 -10.37 2.79
CA GLY A 30 -27.31 -9.09 3.13
C GLY A 30 -26.48 -9.13 4.40
N TRP A 31 -26.05 -10.30 4.85
CA TRP A 31 -25.12 -10.51 5.96
C TRP A 31 -23.78 -11.06 5.45
N PHE A 32 -22.70 -10.33 5.72
CA PHE A 32 -21.37 -10.78 5.38
C PHE A 32 -20.87 -11.69 6.52
N GLY A 33 -21.20 -12.97 6.46
CA GLY A 33 -20.68 -14.01 7.36
C GLY A 33 -19.60 -14.86 6.71
N ASP A 34 -19.21 -15.95 7.39
CA ASP A 34 -18.10 -16.83 6.96
C ASP A 34 -18.32 -17.42 5.57
N LYS A 35 -19.56 -17.78 5.21
CA LYS A 35 -19.88 -18.28 3.86
C LYS A 35 -19.59 -17.23 2.78
N THR A 36 -19.95 -15.96 3.03
CA THR A 36 -19.67 -14.86 2.09
C THR A 36 -18.16 -14.58 2.03
N ALA A 37 -17.46 -14.62 3.18
CA ALA A 37 -16.01 -14.46 3.23
C ALA A 37 -15.29 -15.55 2.41
N ALA A 38 -15.68 -16.82 2.61
CA ALA A 38 -15.14 -17.95 1.87
C ALA A 38 -15.41 -17.84 0.35
N ALA A 39 -16.62 -17.43 -0.05
CA ALA A 39 -16.95 -17.21 -1.45
C ALA A 39 -16.13 -16.06 -2.07
N VAL A 40 -15.88 -14.99 -1.32
CA VAL A 40 -14.98 -13.91 -1.76
C VAL A 40 -13.55 -14.43 -1.91
N ALA A 41 -13.03 -15.19 -0.96
CA ALA A 41 -11.69 -15.78 -1.03
C ALA A 41 -11.54 -16.70 -2.25
N GLN A 42 -12.50 -17.59 -2.49
CA GLN A 42 -12.53 -18.46 -3.68
C GLN A 42 -12.58 -17.65 -4.98
N TYR A 43 -13.39 -16.60 -5.02
CA TYR A 43 -13.47 -15.70 -6.17
C TYR A 43 -12.14 -14.99 -6.44
N GLN A 44 -11.48 -14.48 -5.38
CA GLN A 44 -10.16 -13.86 -5.45
C GLN A 44 -9.10 -14.84 -5.96
N GLN A 45 -9.08 -16.05 -5.41
CA GLN A 45 -8.16 -17.12 -5.81
C GLN A 45 -8.30 -17.46 -7.30
N ARG A 46 -9.53 -17.69 -7.77
CA ARG A 46 -9.82 -18.00 -9.19
C ARG A 46 -9.36 -16.92 -10.16
N LEU A 47 -9.30 -15.67 -9.69
CA LEU A 47 -8.91 -14.51 -10.50
C LEU A 47 -7.47 -14.06 -10.25
N HIS A 48 -6.71 -14.82 -9.47
CA HIS A 48 -5.33 -14.53 -9.08
C HIS A 48 -5.18 -13.16 -8.40
N LEU A 49 -6.20 -12.71 -7.68
CA LEU A 49 -6.12 -11.56 -6.78
C LEU A 49 -5.52 -11.99 -5.44
N PRO A 50 -4.99 -11.06 -4.62
CA PRO A 50 -4.68 -11.34 -3.23
C PRO A 50 -5.89 -11.95 -2.52
N ILE A 51 -5.69 -13.10 -1.89
CA ILE A 51 -6.74 -13.87 -1.21
C ILE A 51 -6.86 -13.29 0.20
N THR A 52 -7.85 -12.42 0.38
CA THR A 52 -8.07 -11.68 1.64
C THR A 52 -9.41 -11.97 2.30
N GLY A 53 -10.33 -12.65 1.61
CA GLY A 53 -11.67 -12.96 2.14
C GLY A 53 -12.61 -11.76 2.31
N TYR A 54 -12.14 -10.54 2.11
CA TYR A 54 -12.95 -9.32 2.13
C TYR A 54 -13.09 -8.70 0.73
N ALA A 55 -14.22 -8.05 0.45
CA ALA A 55 -14.43 -7.36 -0.82
C ALA A 55 -13.97 -5.89 -0.72
N GLY A 56 -12.70 -5.66 -1.07
CA GLY A 56 -12.13 -4.33 -1.23
C GLY A 56 -12.33 -3.76 -2.65
N LYS A 57 -11.78 -2.56 -2.89
CA LYS A 57 -11.91 -1.87 -4.20
C LYS A 57 -11.51 -2.74 -5.40
N ARG A 58 -10.40 -3.49 -5.30
CA ARG A 58 -9.97 -4.41 -6.37
C ARG A 58 -11.00 -5.51 -6.64
N THR A 59 -11.45 -6.21 -5.60
CA THR A 59 -12.44 -7.30 -5.73
C THR A 59 -13.75 -6.77 -6.31
N LEU A 60 -14.23 -5.63 -5.84
CA LEU A 60 -15.45 -5.00 -6.34
C LEU A 60 -15.31 -4.55 -7.80
N ALA A 61 -14.17 -3.95 -8.17
CA ALA A 61 -13.89 -3.56 -9.55
C ALA A 61 -13.94 -4.78 -10.49
N VAL A 62 -13.31 -5.90 -10.10
CA VAL A 62 -13.30 -7.10 -10.94
C VAL A 62 -14.67 -7.80 -10.99
N LEU A 63 -15.44 -7.76 -9.90
CA LEU A 63 -16.84 -8.20 -9.93
C LEU A 63 -17.70 -7.39 -10.89
N ASN A 64 -17.37 -6.12 -11.10
CA ASN A 64 -17.99 -5.22 -12.07
C ASN A 64 -17.35 -5.30 -13.47
N ASP A 65 -16.46 -6.25 -13.71
CA ASP A 65 -15.74 -6.44 -14.98
C ASP A 65 -14.85 -5.22 -15.38
N GLU A 66 -14.38 -4.45 -14.40
CA GLU A 66 -13.46 -3.34 -14.61
C GLU A 66 -12.01 -3.82 -14.89
N PRO A 67 -11.21 -3.05 -15.66
CA PRO A 67 -9.83 -3.40 -15.99
C PRO A 67 -8.91 -3.59 -14.77
N ARG A 68 -8.02 -4.59 -14.85
CA ARG A 68 -7.12 -5.01 -13.76
C ARG A 68 -5.67 -4.53 -13.90
N ALA A 69 -5.32 -3.80 -14.96
CA ALA A 69 -3.94 -3.69 -15.46
C ALA A 69 -2.88 -3.24 -14.44
N LYS A 70 -3.27 -2.53 -13.37
CA LYS A 70 -2.37 -2.02 -12.33
C LYS A 70 -2.49 -2.75 -10.99
N TYR A 71 -3.43 -3.68 -10.84
CA TYR A 71 -3.71 -4.31 -9.56
C TYR A 71 -2.69 -5.37 -9.19
N LEU A 72 -2.40 -5.44 -7.90
CA LEU A 72 -1.58 -6.49 -7.31
C LEU A 72 -2.26 -7.85 -7.50
N THR A 73 -1.47 -8.86 -7.81
CA THR A 73 -1.91 -10.25 -7.99
C THR A 73 -1.37 -11.15 -6.90
N PHE A 74 -1.93 -12.35 -6.79
CA PHE A 74 -1.39 -13.40 -5.92
C PHE A 74 0.05 -13.78 -6.29
N GLY A 75 0.38 -13.82 -7.59
CA GLY A 75 1.75 -14.11 -8.05
C GLY A 75 2.77 -13.05 -7.61
N ASP A 76 2.36 -11.79 -7.47
CA ASP A 76 3.22 -10.73 -6.95
C ASP A 76 3.52 -10.91 -5.46
N ILE A 77 2.54 -11.40 -4.68
CA ILE A 77 2.73 -11.78 -3.28
C ILE A 77 3.71 -12.94 -3.18
N GLN A 78 3.57 -13.96 -4.04
CA GLN A 78 4.51 -15.10 -4.10
C GLN A 78 5.94 -14.65 -4.42
N LEU A 79 6.10 -13.75 -5.39
CA LEU A 79 7.40 -13.20 -5.73
C LEU A 79 8.01 -12.44 -4.54
N ALA A 80 7.26 -11.56 -3.88
CA ALA A 80 7.76 -10.80 -2.73
C ALA A 80 8.11 -11.70 -1.54
N ALA A 81 7.33 -12.75 -1.29
CA ALA A 81 7.58 -13.71 -0.23
C ALA A 81 8.87 -14.50 -0.48
N SER A 82 9.08 -14.96 -1.71
CA SER A 82 10.32 -15.62 -2.14
C SER A 82 11.52 -14.69 -1.98
N GLU A 83 11.42 -13.45 -2.48
CA GLU A 83 12.47 -12.44 -2.38
C GLU A 83 12.89 -12.15 -0.94
N LEU A 84 11.93 -12.09 -0.01
CA LEU A 84 12.17 -11.85 1.41
C LEU A 84 12.41 -13.15 2.21
N SER A 85 12.29 -14.32 1.59
CA SER A 85 12.35 -15.62 2.26
C SER A 85 11.43 -15.68 3.50
N VAL A 86 10.17 -15.32 3.31
CA VAL A 86 9.08 -15.39 4.30
C VAL A 86 7.89 -16.11 3.69
N SER A 87 6.91 -16.51 4.51
CA SER A 87 5.68 -17.12 4.01
C SER A 87 4.79 -16.14 3.24
N LEU A 88 3.90 -16.67 2.38
CA LEU A 88 2.89 -15.86 1.69
C LEU A 88 2.00 -15.09 2.67
N ALA A 89 1.59 -15.76 3.75
CA ALA A 89 0.81 -15.15 4.82
C ALA A 89 1.50 -13.93 5.44
N THR A 90 2.83 -13.95 5.54
CA THR A 90 3.62 -12.81 6.05
C THR A 90 3.48 -11.59 5.13
N ILE A 91 3.63 -11.77 3.83
CA ILE A 91 3.50 -10.66 2.86
C ILE A 91 2.04 -10.21 2.74
N SER A 92 1.08 -11.14 2.77
CA SER A 92 -0.34 -10.78 2.78
C SER A 92 -0.71 -9.93 4.00
N ALA A 93 -0.21 -10.28 5.20
CA ALA A 93 -0.43 -9.50 6.41
C ALA A 93 0.14 -8.08 6.30
N VAL A 94 1.38 -7.95 5.81
CA VAL A 94 1.99 -6.64 5.56
C VAL A 94 1.21 -5.87 4.50
N ALA A 95 0.80 -6.52 3.41
CA ALA A 95 0.03 -5.93 2.34
C ALA A 95 -1.39 -5.53 2.74
N GLU A 96 -1.97 -6.13 3.77
CA GLU A 96 -3.24 -5.71 4.34
C GLU A 96 -3.08 -4.51 5.29
N VAL A 97 -2.08 -4.56 6.18
CA VAL A 97 -1.96 -3.60 7.28
C VAL A 97 -1.22 -2.33 6.90
N GLU A 98 -0.15 -2.46 6.10
CA GLU A 98 0.73 -1.34 5.73
C GLU A 98 0.30 -0.66 4.41
N SER A 99 -0.81 -1.12 3.85
CA SER A 99 -1.38 -0.63 2.61
C SER A 99 -2.59 0.25 2.86
N ASN A 100 -2.69 1.32 2.06
CA ASN A 100 -3.93 2.09 1.98
C ASN A 100 -5.00 1.44 1.06
N GLY A 101 -4.84 0.16 0.70
CA GLY A 101 -5.79 -0.65 -0.07
C GLY A 101 -5.64 -0.57 -1.59
N CYS A 102 -5.37 0.61 -2.16
CA CYS A 102 -5.03 0.80 -3.58
C CYS A 102 -3.85 1.74 -3.76
N GLY A 103 -2.96 1.39 -4.69
CA GLY A 103 -1.76 2.16 -5.02
C GLY A 103 -2.00 3.35 -5.95
N PHE A 104 -3.22 3.49 -6.47
CA PHE A 104 -3.62 4.49 -7.46
C PHE A 104 -4.97 5.13 -7.10
N PHE A 105 -5.08 6.42 -7.39
CA PHE A 105 -6.36 7.13 -7.39
C PHE A 105 -7.20 6.76 -8.62
N ASP A 106 -8.49 7.12 -8.61
CA ASP A 106 -9.40 6.84 -9.72
C ASP A 106 -8.97 7.50 -11.04
N CYS A 107 -8.22 8.60 -10.98
CA CYS A 107 -7.62 9.24 -12.14
C CYS A 107 -6.38 8.50 -12.70
N GLY A 108 -6.02 7.35 -12.15
CA GLY A 108 -4.91 6.50 -12.62
C GLY A 108 -3.51 6.94 -12.18
N ARG A 109 -3.39 8.07 -11.46
CA ARG A 109 -2.14 8.54 -10.84
C ARG A 109 -1.86 7.78 -9.54
N PRO A 110 -0.59 7.51 -9.19
CA PRO A 110 -0.27 6.81 -7.94
C PRO A 110 -0.73 7.61 -6.73
N SER A 111 -1.09 6.90 -5.66
CA SER A 111 -1.31 7.53 -4.36
C SER A 111 -0.02 8.19 -3.88
N ILE A 112 -0.08 9.43 -3.44
CA ILE A 112 1.08 10.15 -2.90
C ILE A 112 0.68 10.98 -1.68
N LEU A 113 1.65 11.26 -0.83
CA LEU A 113 1.56 12.35 0.16
C LEU A 113 2.82 13.22 0.01
N PHE A 114 2.62 14.51 -0.21
CA PHE A 114 3.73 15.44 -0.38
C PHE A 114 4.13 16.07 0.96
N GLU A 115 5.39 15.92 1.35
CA GLU A 115 5.93 16.42 2.60
C GLU A 115 6.70 17.73 2.41
N ARG A 116 6.02 18.86 2.59
CA ARG A 116 6.62 20.21 2.41
C ARG A 116 7.90 20.46 3.23
N HIS A 117 8.04 19.77 4.35
CA HIS A 117 9.19 19.87 5.23
C HIS A 117 10.37 19.02 4.77
N VAL A 118 10.10 17.92 4.08
CA VAL A 118 11.14 17.18 3.37
C VAL A 118 11.56 17.96 2.15
N PHE A 119 10.64 18.56 1.39
CA PHE A 119 11.00 19.41 0.25
C PHE A 119 11.89 20.59 0.68
N TYR A 120 11.52 21.29 1.76
CA TYR A 120 12.38 22.32 2.35
C TYR A 120 13.79 21.80 2.63
N ARG A 121 13.91 20.64 3.30
CA ARG A 121 15.21 20.04 3.62
C ARG A 121 16.03 19.74 2.37
N GLN A 122 15.42 19.09 1.37
CA GLN A 122 16.08 18.71 0.13
C GLN A 122 16.58 19.92 -0.67
N VAL A 123 15.81 21.01 -0.70
CA VAL A 123 16.24 22.28 -1.34
C VAL A 123 17.32 22.95 -0.49
N ASN A 124 17.15 23.02 0.83
CA ASN A 124 18.10 23.66 1.74
C ASN A 124 19.48 22.99 1.74
N GLU A 125 19.55 21.68 1.53
CA GLU A 125 20.81 20.95 1.36
C GLU A 125 21.59 21.38 0.10
N LYS A 126 20.89 21.91 -0.91
CA LYS A 126 21.47 22.40 -2.18
C LYS A 126 21.69 23.91 -2.16
N ASP A 127 20.71 24.66 -1.67
CA ASP A 127 20.64 26.12 -1.65
C ASP A 127 19.72 26.60 -0.51
N GLU A 128 20.33 27.10 0.56
CA GLU A 128 19.64 27.60 1.75
C GLU A 128 18.78 28.87 1.46
N ASP A 129 19.28 29.77 0.62
CA ASP A 129 18.59 31.03 0.31
C ASP A 129 17.38 30.79 -0.58
N GLN A 130 17.47 29.84 -1.52
CA GLN A 130 16.33 29.36 -2.27
C GLN A 130 15.29 28.70 -1.36
N ALA A 131 15.70 27.84 -0.42
CA ALA A 131 14.77 27.19 0.50
C ALA A 131 13.99 28.21 1.35
N LYS A 132 14.68 29.22 1.91
CA LYS A 132 14.04 30.34 2.64
C LYS A 132 13.07 31.11 1.75
N THR A 133 13.51 31.50 0.55
CA THR A 133 12.68 32.23 -0.42
C THR A 133 11.41 31.45 -0.79
N LEU A 134 11.54 30.15 -1.06
CA LEU A 134 10.40 29.28 -1.37
C LEU A 134 9.50 29.08 -0.14
N SER A 135 10.07 29.01 1.06
CA SER A 135 9.28 28.88 2.28
C SER A 135 8.43 30.11 2.58
N GLU A 136 8.90 31.30 2.24
CA GLU A 136 8.14 32.55 2.38
C GLU A 136 7.07 32.69 1.30
N LYS A 137 7.42 32.43 0.03
CA LYS A 137 6.51 32.62 -1.11
C LYS A 137 5.51 31.49 -1.30
N TYR A 138 5.89 30.25 -0.97
CA TYR A 138 5.11 29.04 -1.19
C TYR A 138 5.06 28.14 0.07
N PRO A 139 4.56 28.64 1.22
CA PRO A 139 4.55 27.90 2.49
C PRO A 139 3.74 26.60 2.47
N ASN A 140 2.91 26.39 1.44
CA ASN A 140 2.15 25.16 1.25
C ASN A 140 2.99 24.00 0.70
N ILE A 141 4.06 24.29 -0.05
CA ILE A 141 4.93 23.27 -0.67
C ILE A 141 6.35 23.27 -0.12
N CYS A 142 6.80 24.37 0.48
CA CYS A 142 8.10 24.47 1.12
C CYS A 142 7.91 25.07 2.51
N ASN A 143 8.21 24.33 3.58
CA ASN A 143 8.11 24.87 4.93
C ASN A 143 8.91 23.98 5.89
N PRO A 144 9.72 24.52 6.82
CA PRO A 144 10.44 23.70 7.78
C PRO A 144 9.54 22.87 8.71
N LYS A 145 8.25 23.23 8.84
CA LYS A 145 7.27 22.49 9.64
C LYS A 145 6.43 21.55 8.77
N PRO A 146 6.11 20.33 9.24
CA PRO A 146 5.22 19.40 8.52
C PRO A 146 3.79 19.96 8.36
N GLY A 147 2.97 19.32 7.54
CA GLY A 147 1.58 19.70 7.31
C GLY A 147 1.29 20.33 5.94
N GLY A 148 0.18 21.06 5.85
CA GLY A 148 -0.32 21.66 4.60
C GLY A 148 -0.97 20.63 3.65
N TYR A 149 -1.35 19.47 4.17
CA TYR A 149 -1.94 18.39 3.38
C TYR A 149 -3.29 18.82 2.81
N THR A 150 -3.47 18.61 1.52
CA THR A 150 -4.77 18.65 0.83
C THR A 150 -5.44 17.28 0.88
N GLY A 151 -4.65 16.21 0.82
CA GLY A 151 -5.11 14.84 0.85
C GLY A 151 -5.61 14.33 -0.51
N GLY A 152 -5.61 13.00 -0.66
CA GLY A 152 -6.07 12.33 -1.87
C GLY A 152 -5.36 12.80 -3.13
N SER A 153 -6.10 12.91 -4.24
CA SER A 153 -5.55 13.34 -5.52
C SER A 153 -5.07 14.79 -5.54
N GLY A 154 -5.50 15.63 -4.59
CA GLY A 154 -5.08 17.03 -4.46
C GLY A 154 -3.58 17.19 -4.16
N GLU A 155 -2.94 16.16 -3.58
CA GLU A 155 -1.49 16.15 -3.34
C GLU A 155 -0.68 16.27 -4.64
N HIS A 156 -1.22 15.82 -5.77
CA HIS A 156 -0.55 15.96 -7.08
C HIS A 156 -0.43 17.41 -7.54
N ASN A 157 -1.28 18.31 -7.06
CA ASN A 157 -1.15 19.75 -7.35
C ASN A 157 0.04 20.35 -6.59
N ARG A 158 0.20 19.99 -5.31
CA ARG A 158 1.34 20.40 -4.47
C ARG A 158 2.65 19.87 -5.04
N PHE A 159 2.68 18.58 -5.36
CA PHE A 159 3.81 17.92 -6.00
C PHE A 159 4.15 18.57 -7.35
N GLY A 160 3.16 18.79 -8.22
CA GLY A 160 3.38 19.40 -9.53
C GLY A 160 3.96 20.81 -9.45
N LEU A 161 3.50 21.63 -8.50
CA LEU A 161 4.05 22.96 -8.25
C LEU A 161 5.50 22.90 -7.73
N ALA A 162 5.79 21.96 -6.82
CA ALA A 162 7.16 21.76 -6.32
C ALA A 162 8.13 21.31 -7.42
N CYS A 163 7.69 20.46 -8.35
CA CYS A 163 8.48 20.05 -9.52
C CYS A 163 8.91 21.21 -10.41
N MET A 164 8.19 22.34 -10.40
CA MET A 164 8.59 23.53 -11.17
C MET A 164 9.84 24.20 -10.61
N PHE A 165 10.16 23.98 -9.32
CA PHE A 165 11.33 24.56 -8.65
C PHE A 165 12.48 23.57 -8.58
N ASP A 166 12.20 22.33 -8.16
CA ASP A 166 13.21 21.26 -8.10
C ASP A 166 12.51 19.90 -8.20
N ASN A 167 12.61 19.28 -9.38
CA ASN A 167 11.92 18.02 -9.66
C ASN A 167 12.42 16.86 -8.79
N ASP A 168 13.73 16.72 -8.59
CA ASP A 168 14.28 15.61 -7.83
C ASP A 168 14.01 15.77 -6.33
N ALA A 169 14.10 16.99 -5.79
CA ALA A 169 13.70 17.29 -4.43
C ALA A 169 12.20 17.04 -4.22
N ALA A 170 11.35 17.41 -5.18
CA ALA A 170 9.90 17.20 -5.11
C ALA A 170 9.55 15.71 -5.10
N ILE A 171 10.19 14.90 -5.95
CA ILE A 171 10.00 13.45 -5.94
C ILE A 171 10.48 12.85 -4.62
N ALA A 172 11.64 13.28 -4.15
CA ALA A 172 12.23 12.80 -2.92
C ALA A 172 11.36 13.14 -1.69
N ALA A 173 10.65 14.26 -1.73
CA ALA A 173 9.74 14.73 -0.69
C ALA A 173 8.34 14.09 -0.71
N CYS A 174 8.05 13.21 -1.66
CA CYS A 174 6.79 12.47 -1.70
C CYS A 174 6.95 11.05 -1.16
N SER A 175 5.95 10.56 -0.42
CA SER A 175 5.70 9.13 -0.31
C SER A 175 4.91 8.65 -1.53
N TRP A 176 5.16 7.42 -1.99
CA TRP A 176 4.59 6.91 -3.22
C TRP A 176 3.90 5.56 -3.06
N GLY A 177 2.78 5.43 -3.75
CA GLY A 177 2.06 4.19 -3.96
C GLY A 177 1.39 3.63 -2.71
N MET A 178 1.02 2.36 -2.83
CA MET A 178 0.29 1.58 -1.84
C MET A 178 0.94 1.59 -0.44
N PHE A 179 2.27 1.51 -0.42
CA PHE A 179 3.07 1.33 0.79
C PHE A 179 3.72 2.62 1.30
N GLN A 180 3.45 3.75 0.62
CA GLN A 180 3.92 5.07 1.03
C GLN A 180 5.44 5.15 1.22
N ILE A 181 6.21 4.50 0.35
CA ILE A 181 7.68 4.55 0.39
C ILE A 181 8.15 5.95 -0.01
N MET A 182 8.96 6.57 0.84
CA MET A 182 9.49 7.92 0.60
C MET A 182 10.48 7.95 -0.56
N GLY A 183 10.32 8.93 -1.46
CA GLY A 183 11.13 9.05 -2.67
C GLY A 183 12.60 9.33 -2.40
N TYR A 184 12.96 9.96 -1.26
CA TYR A 184 14.36 10.18 -0.90
C TYR A 184 15.13 8.86 -0.69
N HIS A 185 14.44 7.72 -0.57
CA HIS A 185 15.07 6.40 -0.54
C HIS A 185 15.50 5.87 -1.91
N PHE A 186 15.26 6.58 -3.03
CA PHE A 186 15.52 6.04 -4.38
C PHE A 186 16.92 5.42 -4.52
N ASN A 187 17.96 6.09 -4.01
CA ASN A 187 19.34 5.62 -4.09
C ASN A 187 19.58 4.38 -3.21
N LEU A 188 19.06 4.41 -1.97
CA LEU A 188 19.09 3.26 -1.06
C LEU A 188 18.44 2.01 -1.68
N LEU A 189 17.39 2.21 -2.46
CA LEU A 189 16.63 1.16 -3.13
C LEU A 189 17.21 0.78 -4.52
N GLY A 190 18.38 1.32 -4.87
CA GLY A 190 19.11 0.99 -6.09
C GLY A 190 18.51 1.55 -7.37
N TYR A 191 17.72 2.62 -7.30
CA TYR A 191 17.25 3.33 -8.50
C TYR A 191 18.31 4.33 -8.98
N GLU A 192 18.46 4.46 -10.31
CA GLU A 192 19.40 5.40 -10.94
C GLU A 192 19.12 6.87 -10.62
N SER A 193 17.87 7.22 -10.34
CA SER A 193 17.42 8.58 -10.05
C SER A 193 16.07 8.59 -9.34
N ALA A 194 15.73 9.72 -8.73
CA ALA A 194 14.39 9.97 -8.19
C ALA A 194 13.32 9.80 -9.29
N SER A 195 13.60 10.29 -10.50
CA SER A 195 12.71 10.14 -11.66
C SER A 195 12.50 8.69 -12.09
N ALA A 196 13.52 7.83 -12.00
CA ALA A 196 13.36 6.38 -12.25
C ALA A 196 12.50 5.71 -11.18
N PHE A 197 12.71 6.04 -9.90
CA PHE A 197 11.85 5.57 -8.81
C PHE A 197 10.38 5.98 -9.02
N LYS A 198 10.12 7.26 -9.32
CA LYS A 198 8.76 7.75 -9.62
C LYS A 198 8.12 6.98 -10.76
N ARG A 199 8.83 6.80 -11.89
CA ARG A 199 8.32 6.06 -13.05
C ARG A 199 7.92 4.64 -12.67
N ASP A 200 8.74 3.97 -11.84
CA ASP A 200 8.46 2.64 -11.35
C ASP A 200 7.15 2.59 -10.53
N MET A 201 6.95 3.57 -9.65
CA MET A 201 5.73 3.68 -8.83
C MET A 201 4.46 3.97 -9.67
N GLU A 202 4.61 4.52 -10.87
CA GLU A 202 3.51 4.84 -11.80
C GLU A 202 3.05 3.64 -12.65
N ILE A 203 3.89 2.60 -12.78
CA ILE A 203 3.63 1.42 -13.62
C ILE A 203 2.50 0.58 -13.05
N SER A 204 2.67 0.01 -11.84
CA SER A 204 1.70 -0.90 -11.25
C SER A 204 1.88 -1.07 -9.74
N GLU A 205 0.90 -1.68 -9.06
CA GLU A 205 1.02 -2.03 -7.64
C GLU A 205 2.08 -3.11 -7.39
N ARG A 206 2.40 -3.95 -8.38
CA ARG A 206 3.55 -4.86 -8.32
C ARG A 206 4.84 -4.10 -8.12
N ASN A 207 5.08 -3.05 -8.92
CA ASN A 207 6.29 -2.23 -8.80
C ASN A 207 6.36 -1.54 -7.43
N GLN A 208 5.22 -1.07 -6.92
CA GLN A 208 5.13 -0.51 -5.56
C GLN A 208 5.45 -1.55 -4.47
N LEU A 209 5.00 -2.82 -4.62
CA LEU A 209 5.38 -3.92 -3.73
C LEU A 209 6.89 -4.24 -3.82
N LEU A 210 7.48 -4.20 -5.01
CA LEU A 210 8.92 -4.42 -5.17
C LEU A 210 9.75 -3.31 -4.49
N ALA A 211 9.28 -2.07 -4.48
CA ALA A 211 9.92 -1.01 -3.68
C ALA A 211 9.83 -1.28 -2.18
N LEU A 212 8.70 -1.78 -1.67
CA LEU A 212 8.57 -2.24 -0.29
C LEU A 212 9.57 -3.37 0.01
N VAL A 213 9.67 -4.37 -0.86
CA VAL A 213 10.62 -5.50 -0.71
C VAL A 213 12.05 -4.98 -0.60
N LYS A 214 12.47 -4.08 -1.49
CA LYS A 214 13.79 -3.44 -1.44
C LYS A 214 14.00 -2.66 -0.13
N PHE A 215 12.97 -1.95 0.33
CA PHE A 215 13.03 -1.15 1.55
C PHE A 215 13.22 -2.04 2.79
N ILE A 216 12.48 -3.14 2.88
CA ILE A 216 12.64 -4.13 3.96
C ILE A 216 14.05 -4.75 3.91
N LYS A 217 14.54 -5.12 2.72
CA LYS A 217 15.89 -5.69 2.55
C LYS A 217 17.00 -4.72 2.96
N ALA A 218 16.79 -3.42 2.76
CA ALA A 218 17.77 -2.39 3.11
C ALA A 218 17.97 -2.22 4.63
N ASP A 219 16.97 -2.56 5.46
CA ASP A 219 17.12 -2.66 6.92
C ASP A 219 17.16 -4.13 7.35
N THR A 220 18.38 -4.67 7.54
CA THR A 220 18.61 -6.06 7.97
C THR A 220 17.86 -6.43 9.25
N ASN A 221 17.67 -5.49 10.18
CA ASN A 221 16.95 -5.77 11.42
C ASN A 221 15.44 -5.77 11.21
N MET A 222 14.91 -4.88 10.36
CA MET A 222 13.51 -4.94 9.93
C MET A 222 13.21 -6.26 9.22
N HIS A 223 14.10 -6.70 8.33
CA HIS A 223 13.96 -7.97 7.64
C HIS A 223 13.99 -9.16 8.61
N LYS A 224 14.94 -9.20 9.56
CA LYS A 224 15.00 -10.23 10.60
C LYS A 224 13.74 -10.23 11.48
N ALA A 225 13.23 -9.05 11.85
CA ALA A 225 12.00 -8.93 12.62
C ALA A 225 10.80 -9.48 11.85
N LEU A 226 10.69 -9.19 10.56
CA LEU A 226 9.64 -9.73 9.70
C LEU A 226 9.72 -11.26 9.60
N LYS A 227 10.92 -11.80 9.33
CA LYS A 227 11.14 -13.25 9.23
C LYS A 227 10.81 -14.00 10.52
N GLY A 228 11.13 -13.41 11.67
CA GLY A 228 10.83 -13.98 12.97
C GLY A 228 9.46 -13.61 13.53
N HIS A 229 8.56 -13.03 12.72
CA HIS A 229 7.23 -12.54 13.11
C HIS A 229 7.23 -11.66 14.37
N LYS A 230 8.31 -10.88 14.56
CA LYS A 230 8.44 -9.91 15.65
C LYS A 230 7.66 -8.64 15.30
N TRP A 231 6.34 -8.74 15.25
CA TRP A 231 5.45 -7.69 14.73
C TRP A 231 5.66 -6.32 15.38
N ALA A 232 5.89 -6.27 16.69
CA ALA A 232 6.19 -5.02 17.39
C ALA A 232 7.53 -4.38 16.97
N GLU A 233 8.55 -5.19 16.70
CA GLU A 233 9.85 -4.70 16.22
C GLU A 233 9.75 -4.24 14.77
N PHE A 234 9.09 -5.04 13.92
CA PHE A 234 8.84 -4.68 12.51
C PHE A 234 8.02 -3.39 12.41
N ALA A 235 6.87 -3.31 13.08
CA ALA A 235 6.00 -2.14 13.08
C ALA A 235 6.70 -0.88 13.60
N LYS A 236 7.54 -1.00 14.63
CA LYS A 236 8.34 0.15 15.12
C LYS A 236 9.31 0.68 14.07
N ARG A 237 9.95 -0.22 13.32
CA ARG A 237 10.92 0.17 12.27
C ARG A 237 10.24 0.74 11.04
N TYR A 238 9.10 0.17 10.66
CA TYR A 238 8.35 0.58 9.48
C TYR A 238 7.53 1.86 9.72
N ASN A 239 6.72 1.89 10.77
CA ASN A 239 5.79 2.99 11.10
C ASN A 239 6.35 4.01 12.10
N GLY A 240 7.56 3.77 12.62
CA GLY A 240 8.21 4.63 13.61
C GLY A 240 7.72 4.42 15.05
N PRO A 241 8.20 5.25 16.00
CA PRO A 241 7.96 5.05 17.44
C PRO A 241 6.48 5.16 17.85
N GLY A 242 5.63 5.77 17.01
CA GLY A 242 4.20 5.93 17.26
C GLY A 242 3.35 4.68 16.97
N TYR A 243 3.94 3.59 16.46
CA TYR A 243 3.19 2.45 15.92
C TYR A 243 2.11 1.87 16.87
N LYS A 244 2.38 1.82 18.17
CA LYS A 244 1.45 1.29 19.18
C LYS A 244 0.14 2.07 19.26
N ARG A 245 0.15 3.38 18.98
CA ARG A 245 -1.07 4.21 19.01
C ARG A 245 -2.08 3.76 17.95
N HIS A 246 -1.61 3.14 16.88
CA HIS A 246 -2.42 2.64 15.77
C HIS A 246 -2.54 1.11 15.74
N LEU A 247 -2.03 0.43 16.78
CA LEU A 247 -2.08 -1.02 16.97
C LEU A 247 -1.50 -1.81 15.78
N TYR A 248 -0.47 -1.28 15.11
CA TYR A 248 0.12 -1.91 13.92
C TYR A 248 0.62 -3.33 14.21
N ASP A 249 1.23 -3.54 15.37
CA ASP A 249 1.72 -4.84 15.83
C ASP A 249 0.59 -5.87 15.99
N VAL A 250 -0.50 -5.49 16.66
CA VAL A 250 -1.67 -6.36 16.85
C VAL A 250 -2.35 -6.65 15.51
N LYS A 251 -2.50 -5.63 14.65
CA LYS A 251 -3.09 -5.78 13.32
C LYS A 251 -2.28 -6.71 12.43
N LEU A 252 -0.95 -6.57 12.41
CA LEU A 252 -0.06 -7.46 11.66
C LEU A 252 -0.18 -8.90 12.15
N SER A 253 -0.18 -9.09 13.47
CA SER A 253 -0.35 -10.43 14.05
C SER A 253 -1.68 -11.06 13.67
N GLN A 254 -2.78 -10.29 13.73
CA GLN A 254 -4.10 -10.79 13.38
C GLN A 254 -4.21 -11.09 11.88
N ALA A 255 -3.77 -10.14 11.02
CA ALA A 255 -3.79 -10.32 9.58
C ALA A 255 -2.94 -11.50 9.12
N TYR A 256 -1.85 -11.81 9.85
CA TYR A 256 -1.06 -13.01 9.61
C TYR A 256 -1.82 -14.29 9.93
N ALA A 257 -2.51 -14.34 11.08
CA ALA A 257 -3.36 -15.49 11.44
C ALA A 257 -4.49 -15.68 10.42
N ASP A 258 -5.19 -14.61 10.07
CA ASP A 258 -6.28 -14.63 9.07
C ASP A 258 -5.75 -15.11 7.71
N ALA A 259 -4.57 -14.63 7.30
CA ALA A 259 -3.96 -15.06 6.05
C ALA A 259 -3.56 -16.55 6.08
N LEU A 260 -3.11 -17.10 7.21
CA LEU A 260 -2.82 -18.53 7.31
C LEU A 260 -4.05 -19.41 7.08
N GLU A 261 -5.22 -18.98 7.56
CA GLU A 261 -6.48 -19.71 7.36
C GLU A 261 -6.97 -19.70 5.90
N LEU A 262 -6.62 -18.65 5.15
CA LEU A 262 -7.04 -18.46 3.76
C LEU A 262 -6.09 -19.10 2.73
N MET A 263 -4.84 -19.37 3.11
CA MET A 263 -3.83 -19.86 2.18
C MET A 263 -3.99 -21.37 1.93
N PRO A 264 -3.76 -21.85 0.69
CA PRO A 264 -3.75 -23.28 0.41
C PRO A 264 -2.66 -24.01 1.23
N GLU A 265 -2.94 -25.23 1.68
CA GLU A 265 -2.06 -26.01 2.60
C GLU A 265 -0.60 -26.12 2.14
N ALA A 266 -0.33 -26.10 0.84
CA ALA A 266 1.01 -26.22 0.26
C ALA A 266 1.96 -25.05 0.59
N ASP A 267 1.45 -23.92 1.09
CA ASP A 267 2.22 -22.68 1.30
C ASP A 267 2.38 -22.28 2.79
N THR A 268 1.97 -23.15 3.72
CA THR A 268 2.03 -22.90 5.18
C THR A 268 3.36 -23.27 5.83
N ALA A 269 4.26 -23.95 5.10
CA ALA A 269 5.56 -24.39 5.61
C ALA A 269 6.71 -23.49 5.13
N ALA A 270 7.08 -22.51 5.97
CA ALA A 270 8.40 -21.85 5.95
C ALA A 270 8.77 -21.41 7.36
#